data_AF-A0A7C6HHG3-F1
#
_entry.id   AF-A0A7C6HHG3-F1
#
_cell.length_a   1.000
_cell.length_b   1.000
_cell.length_c   1.000
_cell.angle_alpha   90.00
_cell.angle_beta   90.00
_cell.angle_gamma   90.00
#
_symmetry.space_group_name_H-M   'P 1'
#
loop_
_entity.id
_entity.type
_entity.pdbx_description
1 polymer ?
#
loop_
_entity_poly.entity_id
_entity_poly.type
_entity_poly.pdbx_seq_one_letter_code
_entity_poly.pdbx_strand_id
1 'polypeptide(L)'
;MVLDVVMKYDGAAPVGFNVNFMGKTKVVTENNPKASFKFEKKGTFELEIVQIPKEEELTKFKKILNILLLPVIGLIKIFSSFGDAKLLKKLNPYLVSQKIAVDLDGDTEIGFVYQKAEYDKKQKAWVKPSLQFPSLMNIERYEVAQNVHDFMRCYTDFRCSSIAVCFDVVLLFMIIAFIALSKSSMMVFTSFLVLSLISILICVLAMVFVKKRMDGMKEEFLKKG
;
A
#
# COMPACT_ATOMS: atom_id res chain seq x y z
N MET A 1 -15.81 -7.51 34.93
CA MET A 1 -15.41 -8.51 33.94
C MET A 1 -14.58 -7.82 32.87
N VAL A 2 -13.73 -8.56 32.16
CA VAL A 2 -12.83 -8.05 31.13
C VAL A 2 -13.06 -8.79 29.83
N LEU A 3 -13.23 -8.04 28.73
CA LEU A 3 -13.19 -8.54 27.38
C LEU A 3 -11.81 -8.25 26.79
N ASP A 4 -11.06 -9.29 26.45
CA ASP A 4 -9.78 -9.20 25.79
C ASP A 4 -9.92 -9.56 24.32
N VAL A 5 -9.68 -8.61 23.42
CA VAL A 5 -9.68 -8.85 21.97
C VAL A 5 -8.24 -8.95 21.49
N VAL A 6 -7.87 -10.10 20.93
CA VAL A 6 -6.51 -10.46 20.55
C VAL A 6 -6.43 -10.73 19.06
N MET A 7 -5.56 -9.98 18.37
CA MET A 7 -5.24 -10.21 16.97
C MET A 7 -4.15 -11.28 16.83
N LYS A 8 -4.42 -12.31 16.02
CA LYS A 8 -3.46 -13.32 15.61
C LYS A 8 -3.11 -13.10 14.14
N TYR A 9 -1.82 -13.07 13.81
CA TYR A 9 -1.34 -12.71 12.47
C TYR A 9 -0.94 -13.95 11.66
N ASP A 10 -1.34 -13.99 10.38
CA ASP A 10 -0.93 -15.03 9.41
C ASP A 10 0.09 -14.49 8.37
N GLY A 11 0.88 -13.46 8.73
CA GLY A 11 1.96 -12.94 7.87
C GLY A 11 2.38 -11.47 8.08
N ALA A 12 3.58 -11.12 7.64
CA ALA A 12 4.25 -9.84 7.95
C ALA A 12 3.73 -8.60 7.18
N ALA A 13 2.51 -8.13 7.46
CA ALA A 13 2.05 -6.82 7.02
C ALA A 13 1.68 -5.98 8.25
N PRO A 14 2.22 -4.75 8.44
CA PRO A 14 1.83 -3.91 9.56
C PRO A 14 0.46 -3.30 9.28
N VAL A 15 -0.61 -3.98 9.73
CA VAL A 15 -1.99 -3.47 9.70
C VAL A 15 -2.47 -3.29 11.13
N GLY A 16 -3.12 -2.15 11.39
CA GLY A 16 -3.81 -1.87 12.64
C GLY A 16 -5.32 -2.00 12.48
N PHE A 17 -6.01 -2.29 13.57
CA PHE A 17 -7.47 -2.33 13.64
C PHE A 17 -7.97 -1.48 14.81
N ASN A 18 -9.01 -0.71 14.55
CA ASN A 18 -9.84 -0.10 15.58
C ASN A 18 -10.83 -1.16 16.06
N VAL A 19 -10.78 -1.47 17.34
CA VAL A 19 -11.75 -2.34 18.02
C VAL A 19 -12.65 -1.44 18.85
N ASN A 20 -13.92 -1.40 18.50
CA ASN A 20 -14.94 -0.60 19.15
C ASN A 20 -15.88 -1.52 19.94
N PHE A 21 -15.97 -1.25 21.24
CA PHE A 21 -16.81 -2.00 22.17
C PHE A 21 -17.46 -1.02 23.16
N MET A 22 -18.80 -1.02 23.24
CA MET A 22 -19.58 -0.12 24.10
C MET A 22 -19.18 1.37 23.96
N GLY A 23 -18.91 1.82 22.74
CA GLY A 23 -18.50 3.20 22.43
C GLY A 23 -17.05 3.55 22.80
N LYS A 24 -16.26 2.58 23.28
CA LYS A 24 -14.82 2.74 23.52
C LYS A 24 -14.05 2.13 22.36
N THR A 25 -13.16 2.91 21.77
CA THR A 25 -12.26 2.43 20.72
C THR A 25 -10.87 2.17 21.27
N LYS A 26 -10.28 1.03 20.95
CA LYS A 26 -8.87 0.72 21.18
C LYS A 26 -8.22 0.23 19.91
N VAL A 27 -6.92 0.49 19.79
CA VAL A 27 -6.14 0.10 18.62
C VAL A 27 -5.39 -1.18 18.92
N VAL A 28 -5.54 -2.17 18.04
CA VAL A 28 -4.71 -3.38 17.99
C VAL A 28 -3.81 -3.33 16.76
N THR A 29 -2.53 -3.60 16.97
CA THR A 29 -1.46 -3.57 15.96
C THR A 29 -0.56 -4.78 16.15
N GLU A 30 0.36 -5.03 15.23
CA GLU A 30 1.37 -6.09 15.40
C GLU A 30 2.18 -5.94 16.69
N ASN A 31 2.58 -4.71 17.04
CA ASN A 31 3.35 -4.43 18.25
C ASN A 31 2.50 -4.41 19.53
N ASN A 32 1.20 -4.23 19.40
CA ASN A 32 0.25 -4.26 20.51
C ASN A 32 -0.99 -5.05 20.08
N PRO A 33 -0.94 -6.40 20.11
CA PRO A 33 -1.95 -7.26 19.50
C PRO A 33 -3.18 -7.46 20.38
N LYS A 34 -3.26 -6.82 21.55
CA LYS A 34 -4.33 -7.01 22.53
C LYS A 34 -5.03 -5.68 22.89
N ALA A 35 -6.36 -5.71 22.91
CA ALA A 35 -7.21 -4.64 23.41
C ALA A 35 -8.14 -5.15 24.51
N SER A 36 -7.99 -4.63 25.73
CA SER A 36 -8.79 -5.05 26.89
C SER A 36 -9.89 -4.04 27.24
N PHE A 37 -11.12 -4.49 27.44
CA PHE A 37 -12.27 -3.65 27.79
C PHE A 37 -12.88 -4.13 29.10
N LYS A 38 -13.12 -3.21 30.04
CA LYS A 38 -13.85 -3.52 31.28
C LYS A 38 -15.35 -3.35 31.06
N PHE A 39 -16.13 -4.30 31.54
CA PHE A 39 -17.59 -4.27 31.49
C PHE A 39 -18.21 -4.87 32.76
N GLU A 40 -19.47 -4.51 33.03
CA GLU A 40 -20.17 -4.81 34.29
C GLU A 40 -21.41 -5.67 34.12
N LYS A 41 -22.08 -5.61 32.95
CA LYS A 41 -23.32 -6.34 32.69
C LYS A 41 -23.04 -7.57 31.82
N LYS A 42 -23.68 -8.69 32.15
CA LYS A 42 -23.71 -9.87 31.28
C LYS A 42 -24.76 -9.68 30.18
N GLY A 43 -24.54 -10.27 29.02
CA GLY A 43 -25.46 -10.21 27.89
C GLY A 43 -24.75 -10.21 26.53
N THR A 44 -25.52 -10.03 25.48
CA THR A 44 -25.02 -9.92 24.11
C THR A 44 -24.62 -8.47 23.82
N PHE A 45 -23.40 -8.27 23.33
CA PHE A 45 -22.86 -6.97 22.97
C PHE A 45 -22.34 -6.95 21.54
N GLU A 46 -22.47 -5.81 20.88
CA GLU A 46 -21.85 -5.56 19.57
C GLU A 46 -20.36 -5.26 19.76
N LEU A 47 -19.52 -5.99 19.03
CA LEU A 47 -18.11 -5.72 18.86
C LEU A 47 -17.84 -5.39 17.39
N GLU A 48 -17.24 -4.22 17.15
CA GLU A 48 -16.91 -3.76 15.81
C GLU A 48 -15.39 -3.71 15.64
N ILE A 49 -14.88 -4.30 14.55
CA ILE A 49 -13.47 -4.35 14.20
C ILE A 49 -13.29 -3.72 12.82
N VAL A 50 -12.56 -2.61 12.75
CA VAL A 50 -12.37 -1.84 11.51
C VAL A 50 -10.89 -1.69 11.21
N GLN A 51 -10.48 -2.03 9.99
CA GLN A 51 -9.11 -1.88 9.53
C GLN A 51 -8.71 -0.40 9.43
N ILE A 52 -7.57 -0.04 10.02
CA ILE A 52 -7.00 1.30 9.93
C ILE A 52 -6.34 1.46 8.55
N PRO A 53 -6.68 2.50 7.78
CA PRO A 53 -5.99 2.80 6.53
C PRO A 53 -4.51 3.05 6.77
N LYS A 54 -3.65 2.52 5.90
CA LYS A 54 -2.21 2.73 6.02
C LYS A 54 -1.86 4.15 5.61
N GLU A 55 -1.73 5.06 6.56
CA GLU A 55 -1.10 6.38 6.33
C GLU A 55 0.40 6.26 6.60
N GLU A 56 1.21 6.43 5.56
CA GLU A 56 2.66 6.43 5.73
C GLU A 56 3.13 7.88 5.90
N GLU A 57 3.20 8.34 7.16
CA GLU A 57 3.85 9.62 7.45
C GLU A 57 5.36 9.51 7.21
N LEU A 58 5.81 10.03 6.07
CA LEU A 58 7.22 10.18 5.77
C LEU A 58 7.83 11.23 6.72
N THR A 59 8.67 10.79 7.66
CA THR A 59 9.46 11.68 8.51
C THR A 59 10.36 12.61 7.67
N LYS A 60 10.65 13.83 8.16
CA LYS A 60 11.44 14.84 7.42
C LYS A 60 12.77 14.29 6.86
N PHE A 61 13.47 13.46 7.63
CA PHE A 61 14.71 12.83 7.20
C PHE A 61 14.50 11.84 6.05
N LYS A 62 13.46 11.01 6.10
CA LYS A 62 13.09 10.14 4.98
C LYS A 62 12.71 10.95 3.75
N LYS A 63 12.04 12.10 3.89
CA LYS A 63 11.73 12.99 2.75
C LYS A 63 13.01 13.49 2.07
N ILE A 64 13.99 13.97 2.84
CA ILE A 64 15.27 14.49 2.31
C ILE A 64 16.10 13.36 1.68
N LEU A 65 16.24 12.23 2.37
CA LEU A 65 16.97 11.07 1.87
C LEU A 65 16.31 10.50 0.60
N ASN A 66 14.98 10.50 0.55
CA ASN A 66 14.23 10.06 -0.62
C ASN A 66 14.50 10.99 -1.79
N ILE A 67 14.49 12.33 -1.61
CA ILE A 67 14.83 13.31 -2.66
C ILE A 67 16.25 13.05 -3.22
N LEU A 68 17.24 12.80 -2.35
CA LEU A 68 18.62 12.56 -2.76
C LEU A 68 18.78 11.23 -3.53
N LEU A 69 18.01 10.20 -3.14
CA LEU A 69 18.04 8.87 -3.74
C LEU A 69 17.02 8.68 -4.88
N LEU A 70 16.17 9.68 -5.18
CA LEU A 70 15.18 9.64 -6.27
C LEU A 70 15.78 9.15 -7.61
N PRO A 71 17.00 9.53 -8.01
CA PRO A 71 17.58 9.06 -9.28
C PRO A 71 17.85 7.55 -9.27
N VAL A 72 18.47 7.06 -8.19
CA VAL A 72 18.85 5.65 -8.02
C VAL A 72 17.61 4.79 -7.78
N ILE A 73 16.72 5.24 -6.88
CA ILE A 73 15.42 4.62 -6.61
C ILE A 73 14.58 4.59 -7.87
N GLY A 74 14.63 5.64 -8.67
CA GLY A 74 13.87 5.77 -9.88
C GLY A 74 14.36 4.82 -10.98
N LEU A 75 15.68 4.70 -11.20
CA LEU A 75 16.24 3.67 -12.08
C LEU A 75 15.85 2.27 -11.60
N ILE A 76 16.03 1.98 -10.31
CA ILE A 76 15.60 0.71 -9.70
C ILE A 76 14.09 0.51 -9.85
N LYS A 77 13.28 1.56 -9.75
CA LYS A 77 11.83 1.52 -9.93
C LYS A 77 11.49 1.24 -11.38
N ILE A 78 12.09 1.86 -12.39
CA ILE A 78 11.83 1.53 -13.80
C ILE A 78 12.19 0.06 -14.07
N PHE A 79 13.38 -0.40 -13.66
CA PHE A 79 13.78 -1.80 -13.81
C PHE A 79 12.90 -2.78 -13.02
N SER A 80 12.42 -2.38 -11.83
CA SER A 80 11.52 -3.20 -11.02
C SER A 80 10.04 -3.03 -11.36
N SER A 81 9.66 -2.03 -12.17
CA SER A 81 8.32 -1.85 -12.74
C SER A 81 8.04 -2.92 -13.80
N PHE A 82 9.09 -3.47 -14.41
CA PHE A 82 9.00 -4.71 -15.20
C PHE A 82 8.71 -5.94 -14.31
N GLY A 83 8.89 -5.84 -13.00
CA GLY A 83 8.59 -6.88 -12.01
C GLY A 83 7.30 -6.60 -11.25
N ASP A 84 6.15 -6.88 -11.87
CA ASP A 84 4.77 -6.74 -11.35
C ASP A 84 4.58 -7.10 -9.86
N ALA A 85 5.33 -8.09 -9.38
CA ALA A 85 5.13 -8.69 -8.08
C ALA A 85 5.42 -7.74 -6.89
N LYS A 86 6.30 -6.75 -7.02
CA LYS A 86 6.66 -5.87 -5.88
C LYS A 86 5.66 -4.73 -5.66
N LEU A 87 5.10 -4.19 -6.73
CA LEU A 87 4.12 -3.09 -6.65
C LEU A 87 2.77 -3.63 -6.15
N LEU A 88 2.35 -4.79 -6.67
CA LEU A 88 1.17 -5.48 -6.19
C LEU A 88 1.28 -5.80 -4.70
N LYS A 89 2.40 -6.35 -4.22
CA LYS A 89 2.59 -6.64 -2.78
C LYS A 89 2.51 -5.43 -1.84
N LYS A 90 2.63 -4.20 -2.34
CA LYS A 90 2.58 -2.98 -1.51
C LYS A 90 1.18 -2.40 -1.37
N LEU A 91 0.28 -2.73 -2.30
CA LEU A 91 -1.09 -2.23 -2.29
C LEU A 91 -1.87 -2.91 -1.17
N ASN A 92 -2.64 -2.13 -0.41
CA ASN A 92 -3.68 -2.65 0.46
C ASN A 92 -5.05 -2.36 -0.19
N PRO A 93 -5.51 -3.22 -1.14
CA PRO A 93 -6.63 -2.92 -2.02
C PRO A 93 -7.99 -2.84 -1.30
N TYR A 94 -8.10 -3.40 -0.11
CA TYR A 94 -9.37 -3.49 0.62
C TYR A 94 -9.20 -3.04 2.06
N LEU A 95 -10.25 -2.45 2.62
CA LEU A 95 -10.43 -2.22 4.03
C LEU A 95 -11.54 -3.13 4.54
N VAL A 96 -11.28 -3.83 5.63
CA VAL A 96 -12.28 -4.71 6.25
C VAL A 96 -12.92 -4.02 7.43
N SER A 97 -14.24 -4.16 7.54
CA SER A 97 -15.02 -3.83 8.74
C SER A 97 -15.91 -5.02 9.09
N GLN A 98 -15.99 -5.37 10.36
CA GLN A 98 -16.83 -6.47 10.82
C GLN A 98 -17.49 -6.15 12.15
N LYS A 99 -18.79 -6.43 12.21
CA LYS A 99 -19.60 -6.38 13.42
C LYS A 99 -20.01 -7.79 13.82
N ILE A 100 -19.77 -8.13 15.06
CA ILE A 100 -20.12 -9.43 15.63
C ILE A 100 -20.89 -9.25 16.93
N ALA A 101 -21.86 -10.13 17.14
CA ALA A 101 -22.52 -10.28 18.43
C ALA A 101 -21.69 -11.20 19.31
N VAL A 102 -21.35 -10.72 20.49
CA VAL A 102 -20.59 -11.48 21.49
C VAL A 102 -21.42 -11.62 22.74
N ASP A 103 -21.68 -12.86 23.14
CA ASP A 103 -22.28 -13.18 24.42
C ASP A 103 -21.21 -13.17 25.51
N LEU A 104 -21.36 -12.25 26.48
CA LEU A 104 -20.43 -12.07 27.58
C LEU A 104 -21.08 -12.44 28.90
N ASP A 105 -20.54 -13.46 29.57
CA ASP A 105 -20.99 -13.94 30.88
C ASP A 105 -19.94 -13.80 31.98
N GLY A 106 -18.71 -13.39 31.63
CA GLY A 106 -17.54 -13.36 32.50
C GLY A 106 -16.32 -12.79 31.79
N ASP A 107 -15.14 -12.99 32.37
CA ASP A 107 -13.90 -12.63 31.68
C ASP A 107 -13.76 -13.47 30.40
N THR A 108 -13.67 -12.79 29.26
CA THR A 108 -13.78 -13.40 27.93
C THR A 108 -12.61 -12.96 27.06
N GLU A 109 -11.98 -13.90 26.36
CA GLU A 109 -10.97 -13.61 25.36
C GLU A 109 -11.49 -13.97 23.95
N ILE A 110 -11.32 -13.05 23.01
CA ILE A 110 -11.71 -13.17 21.61
C ILE A 110 -10.48 -13.06 20.74
N GLY A 111 -10.11 -14.16 20.10
CA GLY A 111 -9.10 -14.17 19.04
C GLY A 111 -9.72 -13.89 17.68
N PHE A 112 -9.07 -13.06 16.87
CA PHE A 112 -9.35 -12.98 15.43
C PHE A 112 -8.07 -13.13 14.61
N VAL A 113 -8.18 -13.81 13.47
CA VAL A 113 -7.09 -14.00 12.51
C VAL A 113 -7.36 -13.12 11.30
N TYR A 114 -6.42 -12.24 10.98
CA TYR A 114 -6.49 -11.44 9.76
C TYR A 114 -5.73 -12.10 8.62
N GLN A 115 -6.44 -12.39 7.54
CA GLN A 115 -5.85 -12.79 6.26
C GLN A 115 -5.89 -11.60 5.31
N LYS A 116 -4.69 -11.15 4.90
CA LYS A 116 -4.53 -10.01 4.00
C LYS A 116 -5.02 -10.34 2.58
N ALA A 117 -5.34 -9.29 1.83
CA ALA A 117 -5.60 -9.43 0.40
C ALA A 117 -4.31 -9.82 -0.34
N GLU A 118 -4.41 -10.78 -1.25
CA GLU A 118 -3.30 -11.20 -2.11
C GLU A 118 -3.71 -11.19 -3.58
N TYR A 119 -2.77 -10.79 -4.46
CA TYR A 119 -3.02 -10.80 -5.89
C TYR A 119 -2.74 -12.18 -6.48
N ASP A 120 -3.79 -12.83 -6.96
CA ASP A 120 -3.66 -14.10 -7.67
C ASP A 120 -3.28 -13.83 -9.13
N LYS A 121 -2.04 -14.20 -9.49
CA LYS A 121 -1.52 -14.06 -10.86
C LYS A 121 -2.22 -14.95 -11.88
N LYS A 122 -2.77 -16.11 -11.47
CA LYS A 122 -3.48 -17.02 -12.37
C LYS A 122 -4.86 -16.44 -12.71
N GLN A 123 -5.56 -15.93 -11.70
CA GLN A 123 -6.90 -15.34 -11.88
C GLN A 123 -6.88 -13.87 -12.29
N LYS A 124 -5.69 -13.24 -12.28
CA LYS A 124 -5.49 -11.80 -12.52
C LYS A 124 -6.44 -10.96 -11.68
N ALA A 125 -6.62 -11.33 -10.41
CA ALA A 125 -7.58 -10.71 -9.52
C ALA A 125 -7.07 -10.69 -8.09
N TRP A 126 -7.59 -9.74 -7.32
CA TRP A 126 -7.32 -9.68 -5.88
C TRP A 126 -8.25 -10.63 -5.14
N VAL A 127 -7.66 -11.50 -4.32
CA VAL A 127 -8.40 -12.26 -3.32
C VAL A 127 -8.78 -11.29 -2.20
N LYS A 128 -10.06 -11.25 -1.85
CA LYS A 128 -10.57 -10.37 -0.79
C LYS A 128 -9.93 -10.76 0.55
N PRO A 129 -9.58 -9.80 1.41
CA PRO A 129 -9.10 -10.09 2.76
C PRO A 129 -10.20 -10.80 3.56
N SER A 130 -9.85 -11.45 4.67
CA SER A 130 -10.85 -12.03 5.59
C SER A 130 -10.43 -11.87 7.05
N LEU A 131 -11.44 -11.84 7.93
CA LEU A 131 -11.28 -11.89 9.38
C LEU A 131 -11.94 -13.19 9.85
N GLN A 132 -11.17 -14.08 10.46
CA GLN A 132 -11.65 -15.37 10.94
C GLN A 132 -11.66 -15.39 12.47
N PHE A 133 -12.75 -15.87 13.06
CA PHE A 133 -12.86 -16.08 14.49
C PHE A 133 -12.79 -17.58 14.77
N PRO A 134 -11.82 -18.06 15.56
CA PRO A 134 -11.69 -19.47 15.89
C PRO A 134 -12.86 -20.02 16.71
N SER A 135 -13.63 -19.15 17.37
CA SER A 135 -14.86 -19.50 18.09
C SER A 135 -16.10 -19.18 17.24
N LEU A 136 -17.14 -20.01 17.40
CA LEU A 136 -18.46 -19.82 16.80
C LEU A 136 -19.11 -18.55 17.36
N MET A 137 -18.89 -17.41 16.71
CA MET A 137 -19.58 -16.15 17.00
C MET A 137 -20.64 -15.88 15.95
N ASN A 138 -21.74 -15.24 16.36
CA ASN A 138 -22.74 -14.76 15.42
C ASN A 138 -22.20 -13.52 14.71
N ILE A 139 -21.81 -13.70 13.45
CA ILE A 139 -21.39 -12.61 12.58
C ILE A 139 -22.65 -11.86 12.14
N GLU A 140 -22.82 -10.63 12.63
CA GLU A 140 -23.97 -9.80 12.29
C GLU A 140 -23.77 -9.12 10.93
N ARG A 141 -22.56 -8.62 10.68
CA ARG A 141 -22.24 -7.91 9.44
C ARG A 141 -20.76 -8.02 9.10
N TYR A 142 -20.48 -8.33 7.85
CA TYR A 142 -19.14 -8.34 7.29
C TYR A 142 -19.09 -7.44 6.06
N GLU A 143 -18.23 -6.42 6.09
CA GLU A 143 -18.06 -5.46 5.01
C GLU A 143 -16.62 -5.41 4.54
N VAL A 144 -16.46 -5.41 3.22
CA VAL A 144 -15.17 -5.21 2.56
C VAL A 144 -15.33 -4.03 1.62
N ALA A 145 -14.75 -2.90 2.01
CA ALA A 145 -14.74 -1.70 1.19
C ALA A 145 -13.46 -1.65 0.35
N GLN A 146 -13.57 -1.10 -0.85
CA GLN A 146 -12.40 -0.84 -1.68
C GLN A 146 -11.57 0.31 -1.11
N ASN A 147 -10.27 0.09 -0.98
CA ASN A 147 -9.33 1.14 -0.57
C ASN A 147 -8.84 1.94 -1.78
N VAL A 148 -9.76 2.66 -2.43
CA VAL A 148 -9.45 3.48 -3.61
C VAL A 148 -8.38 4.52 -3.29
N HIS A 149 -8.35 5.04 -2.06
CA HIS A 149 -7.36 6.02 -1.62
C HIS A 149 -5.94 5.46 -1.63
N ASP A 150 -5.70 4.28 -1.06
CA ASP A 150 -4.38 3.64 -1.07
C ASP A 150 -3.94 3.25 -2.48
N PHE A 151 -4.89 2.79 -3.31
CA PHE A 151 -4.65 2.56 -4.73
C PHE A 151 -4.20 3.84 -5.45
N MET A 152 -4.92 4.94 -5.28
CA MET A 152 -4.59 6.22 -5.90
C MET A 152 -3.30 6.85 -5.35
N ARG A 153 -3.00 6.63 -4.06
CA ARG A 153 -1.72 7.04 -3.46
C ARG A 153 -0.56 6.29 -4.09
N CYS A 154 -0.62 4.96 -4.09
CA CYS A 154 0.40 4.12 -4.71
C CYS A 154 0.54 4.44 -6.21
N TYR A 155 -0.57 4.74 -6.90
CA TYR A 155 -0.58 5.19 -8.29
C TYR A 155 0.20 6.51 -8.48
N THR A 156 -0.06 7.48 -7.60
CA THR A 156 0.58 8.80 -7.65
C THR A 156 2.06 8.71 -7.31
N ASP A 157 2.43 7.97 -6.26
CA ASP A 157 3.83 7.74 -5.87
C ASP A 157 4.63 7.12 -7.00
N PHE A 158 4.03 6.15 -7.71
CA PHE A 158 4.65 5.52 -8.86
C PHE A 158 4.89 6.51 -10.01
N ARG A 159 3.89 7.33 -10.35
CA ARG A 159 4.02 8.35 -11.40
C ARG A 159 5.08 9.39 -11.06
N CYS A 160 5.06 9.93 -9.83
CA CYS A 160 6.05 10.89 -9.37
C CYS A 160 7.47 10.31 -9.41
N SER A 161 7.62 9.04 -8.99
CA SER A 161 8.92 8.36 -9.07
C SER A 161 9.42 8.18 -10.49
N SER A 162 8.52 7.90 -11.44
CA SER A 162 8.87 7.74 -12.86
C SER A 162 9.27 9.06 -13.51
N ILE A 163 8.55 10.14 -13.19
CA ILE A 163 8.85 11.50 -13.67
C ILE A 163 10.20 11.98 -13.13
N ALA A 164 10.50 11.71 -11.86
CA ALA A 164 11.77 12.08 -11.24
C ALA A 164 12.98 11.49 -12.01
N VAL A 165 12.91 10.21 -12.43
CA VAL A 165 13.98 9.61 -13.25
C VAL A 165 14.21 10.35 -14.54
N CYS A 166 13.12 10.71 -15.23
CA CYS A 166 13.21 11.42 -16.49
C CYS A 166 13.96 12.74 -16.27
N PHE A 167 13.63 13.45 -15.20
CA PHE A 167 14.29 14.70 -14.83
C PHE A 167 15.77 14.50 -14.50
N ASP A 168 16.13 13.49 -13.71
CA ASP A 168 17.52 13.22 -13.32
C ASP A 168 18.39 12.82 -14.51
N VAL A 169 17.85 12.01 -15.42
CA VAL A 169 18.52 11.63 -16.66
C VAL A 169 18.77 12.86 -17.52
N VAL A 170 17.76 13.73 -17.68
CA VAL A 170 17.90 15.00 -18.43
C VAL A 170 18.94 15.91 -17.78
N LEU A 171 18.95 16.03 -16.45
CA LEU A 171 19.92 16.84 -15.71
C LEU A 171 21.35 16.35 -15.93
N LEU A 172 21.57 15.03 -15.86
CA LEU A 172 22.88 14.42 -16.10
C LEU A 172 23.36 14.69 -17.53
N PHE A 173 22.47 14.58 -18.52
CA PHE A 173 22.80 14.93 -19.90
C PHE A 173 23.11 16.42 -20.09
N MET A 174 22.40 17.32 -19.40
CA MET A 174 22.69 18.77 -19.42
C MET A 174 24.08 19.09 -18.87
N ILE A 175 24.49 18.45 -17.77
CA ILE A 175 25.83 18.61 -17.18
C ILE A 175 26.90 18.13 -18.17
N ILE A 176 26.71 16.96 -18.78
CA ILE A 176 27.67 16.41 -19.76
C ILE A 176 27.74 17.29 -21.01
N ALA A 177 26.61 17.79 -21.50
CA ALA A 177 26.56 18.70 -22.64
C ALA A 177 27.32 20.01 -22.37
N PHE A 178 27.19 20.57 -21.16
CA PHE A 178 27.93 21.75 -20.72
C PHE A 178 29.46 21.50 -20.70
N ILE A 179 29.89 20.33 -20.22
CA ILE A 179 31.31 19.92 -20.24
C ILE A 179 31.82 19.70 -21.67
N ALA A 180 31.00 19.16 -22.57
CA ALA A 180 31.39 18.94 -23.97
C ALA A 180 31.51 20.26 -24.76
N LEU A 181 30.59 21.21 -24.52
CA LEU A 181 30.63 22.56 -25.08
C LEU A 181 31.84 23.34 -24.60
N SER A 182 32.20 23.24 -23.32
CA SER A 182 33.38 23.93 -22.77
C SER A 182 34.71 23.41 -23.35
N LYS A 183 34.73 22.18 -23.87
CA LYS A 183 35.90 21.59 -24.54
C LYS A 183 35.88 21.70 -26.07
N SER A 184 34.96 22.46 -26.67
CA SER A 184 34.86 22.65 -28.13
C SER A 184 34.67 21.34 -28.94
N SER A 185 34.19 20.27 -28.30
CA SER A 185 34.02 18.98 -28.99
C SER A 185 32.62 18.84 -29.56
N MET A 186 32.38 19.50 -30.71
CA MET A 186 31.06 19.56 -31.35
C MET A 186 30.48 18.17 -31.68
N MET A 187 31.34 17.21 -32.06
CA MET A 187 30.96 15.83 -32.36
C MET A 187 30.51 15.04 -31.12
N VAL A 188 31.12 15.30 -29.97
CA VAL A 188 30.73 14.71 -28.68
C VAL A 188 29.40 15.30 -28.24
N PHE A 189 29.22 16.61 -28.41
CA PHE A 189 27.95 17.28 -28.12
C PHE A 189 26.78 16.72 -28.93
N THR A 190 26.92 16.56 -30.25
CA THR A 190 25.84 16.00 -31.11
C THR A 190 25.51 14.56 -30.76
N SER A 191 26.51 13.72 -30.48
CA SER A 191 26.31 12.33 -30.07
C SER A 191 25.54 12.21 -28.75
N PHE A 192 25.84 13.06 -27.77
CA PHE A 192 25.12 13.11 -26.50
C PHE A 192 23.69 13.64 -26.64
N LEU A 193 23.47 14.61 -27.54
CA LEU A 193 22.13 15.15 -27.79
C LEU A 193 21.20 14.06 -28.37
N VAL A 194 21.71 13.23 -29.30
CA VAL A 194 20.98 12.08 -29.85
C VAL A 194 20.68 11.03 -28.78
N LEU A 195 21.67 10.67 -27.94
CA LEU A 195 21.46 9.71 -26.84
C LEU A 195 20.44 10.22 -25.81
N SER A 196 20.45 11.52 -25.51
CA SER A 196 19.47 12.15 -24.62
C SER A 196 18.05 12.04 -25.18
N LEU A 197 17.85 12.35 -26.47
CA LEU A 197 16.56 12.22 -27.13
C LEU A 197 16.05 10.77 -27.13
N ILE A 198 16.92 9.79 -27.39
CA ILE A 198 16.57 8.36 -27.31
C ILE A 198 16.18 7.98 -25.88
N SER A 199 16.94 8.45 -24.88
CA SER A 199 16.65 8.15 -23.47
C SER A 199 15.31 8.75 -23.03
N ILE A 200 15.00 9.98 -23.43
CA ILE A 200 13.71 10.63 -23.18
C ILE A 200 12.58 9.82 -23.84
N LEU A 201 12.77 9.40 -25.10
CA LEU A 201 11.78 8.60 -25.82
C LEU A 201 11.50 7.27 -25.11
N ILE A 202 12.54 6.55 -24.66
CA ILE A 202 12.40 5.31 -23.88
C ILE A 202 11.61 5.57 -22.59
N CYS A 203 11.92 6.67 -21.89
CA CYS A 203 11.20 7.04 -20.66
C CYS A 203 9.71 7.34 -20.92
N VAL A 204 9.40 8.07 -22.01
CA VAL A 204 8.02 8.36 -22.41
C VAL A 204 7.27 7.08 -22.76
N LEU A 205 7.88 6.18 -23.55
CA LEU A 205 7.27 4.90 -23.91
C LEU A 205 7.03 4.02 -22.67
N ALA A 206 7.97 3.98 -21.73
CA ALA A 206 7.79 3.28 -20.46
C ALA A 206 6.62 3.87 -19.65
N MET A 207 6.52 5.20 -19.56
CA MET A 207 5.40 5.86 -18.88
C MET A 207 4.05 5.55 -19.55
N VAL A 208 3.98 5.55 -20.88
CA VAL A 208 2.75 5.21 -21.64
C VAL A 208 2.35 3.76 -21.39
N PHE A 209 3.31 2.83 -21.48
CA PHE A 209 3.05 1.41 -21.23
C PHE A 209 2.54 1.16 -19.81
N VAL A 210 3.19 1.77 -18.81
CA VAL A 210 2.76 1.61 -17.42
C VAL A 210 1.43 2.29 -17.16
N LYS A 211 1.18 3.50 -17.69
CA LYS A 211 -0.12 4.18 -17.59
C LYS A 211 -1.24 3.28 -18.11
N LYS A 212 -1.10 2.76 -19.34
CA LYS A 212 -2.09 1.87 -19.96
C LYS A 212 -2.36 0.63 -19.10
N ARG A 213 -1.31 0.06 -18.51
CA ARG A 213 -1.42 -1.11 -17.63
C ARG A 213 -2.13 -0.79 -16.32
N MET A 214 -1.82 0.35 -15.70
CA MET A 214 -2.43 0.78 -14.44
C MET A 214 -3.88 1.19 -14.62
N ASP A 215 -4.23 1.81 -15.75
CA ASP A 215 -5.61 2.10 -16.13
C ASP A 215 -6.40 0.79 -16.28
N GLY A 216 -5.80 -0.24 -16.89
CA GLY A 216 -6.38 -1.59 -16.93
C GLY A 216 -6.61 -2.22 -15.55
N MET A 217 -5.62 -2.13 -14.65
CA MET A 217 -5.77 -2.61 -13.26
C MET A 217 -6.83 -1.82 -12.49
N LYS A 218 -6.93 -0.50 -12.72
CA LYS A 218 -7.95 0.35 -12.11
C LYS A 218 -9.35 -0.05 -12.60
N GLU A 219 -9.52 -0.29 -13.89
CA GLU A 219 -10.79 -0.75 -14.43
C GLU A 219 -11.19 -2.13 -13.89
N GLU A 220 -10.25 -3.08 -13.83
CA GLU A 220 -10.51 -4.41 -13.24
C GLU A 220 -10.86 -4.32 -11.75
N PHE A 221 -10.17 -3.43 -11.04
CA PHE A 221 -10.44 -3.18 -9.63
C PHE A 221 -11.83 -2.57 -9.43
N LEU A 222 -12.20 -1.54 -10.19
CA LEU A 222 -13.51 -0.88 -10.08
C LEU A 222 -14.68 -1.72 -10.60
N LYS A 223 -14.46 -2.63 -11.57
CA LYS A 223 -15.52 -3.50 -12.11
C LYS A 223 -15.87 -4.70 -11.22
N LYS A 224 -14.97 -5.13 -10.33
CA LYS A 224 -15.13 -6.32 -9.46
C LYS A 224 -15.35 -5.99 -7.98
N GLY A 225 -15.53 -4.71 -7.64
CA GLY A 225 -16.01 -4.25 -6.33
C GLY A 225 -17.50 -4.40 -6.21
#